data_AF-A0A9D1NNJ3-F1
#
_entry.id   AF-A0A9D1NNJ3-F1
#
_cell.length_a   1.000
_cell.length_b   1.000
_cell.length_c   1.000
_cell.angle_alpha   90.00
_cell.angle_beta   90.00
_cell.angle_gamma   90.00
#
_symmetry.space_group_name_H-M   'P 1'
#
loop_
_entity.id
_entity.type
_entity.pdbx_description
1 polymer ?
#
loop_
_entity_poly.entity_id
_entity_poly.type
_entity_poly.pdbx_seq_one_letter_code
_entity_poly.pdbx_strand_id
1 'polypeptide(L)'
;MLSIRDFLTLRRARKAMKAMRGEFRLYEDILPADTRLALLERFGDVRDAIANRETDDLDGVVETLRAEMRDALPAQRWPIAAEWFDVIVSALAVAFCFRAYYYEPFRIPTGSMQPTLYGIHAEAAEGPTAWDKGPLRFLKWCVTGDRYVETRVRASGVVTQYLANTSPGYSALIVSGRDRYELPDDVARTLVTTAPGQGGLPPGTPVAAGQTLWRGYVKSGDFLFVNRWIWNFRHPRLGETIVFSTRGLEGLPDNQHYIKRLCGRPGDTVALRPGDPYLYVNGERATSPRLLEFIARHGRP
;
A
#
# COMPACT_ATOMS: atom_id res chain seq x y z
N MET A 1 22.64 26.59 -48.53
CA MET A 1 21.45 25.97 -47.89
C MET A 1 21.85 24.52 -47.62
N LEU A 2 21.86 24.06 -46.37
CA LEU A 2 22.32 22.70 -46.01
C LEU A 2 21.39 21.66 -46.66
N SER A 3 21.97 20.58 -47.19
CA SER A 3 21.17 19.43 -47.64
C SER A 3 20.48 18.75 -46.45
N ILE A 4 19.36 18.08 -46.70
CA ILE A 4 18.68 17.24 -45.69
C ILE A 4 19.65 16.18 -45.14
N ARG A 5 20.55 15.67 -46.00
CA ARG A 5 21.60 14.73 -45.60
C ARG A 5 22.55 15.34 -44.56
N ASP A 6 23.08 16.53 -44.85
CA ASP A 6 24.01 17.26 -43.99
C ASP A 6 23.39 17.57 -42.62
N PHE A 7 22.12 17.98 -42.62
CA PHE A 7 21.35 18.22 -41.40
C PHE A 7 21.23 16.95 -40.53
N LEU A 8 20.90 15.81 -41.14
CA LEU A 8 20.79 14.54 -40.43
C LEU A 8 22.15 14.04 -39.92
N THR A 9 23.23 14.25 -40.67
CA THR A 9 24.60 13.93 -40.24
C THR A 9 25.00 14.75 -39.02
N LEU A 10 24.84 16.07 -39.06
CA LEU A 10 25.12 16.94 -37.91
C LEU A 10 24.27 16.58 -36.68
N ARG A 11 23.01 16.22 -36.87
CA ARG A 11 22.13 15.79 -35.77
C ARG A 11 22.60 14.47 -35.14
N ARG A 12 22.99 13.49 -35.96
CA ARG A 12 23.52 12.20 -35.49
C ARG A 12 24.84 12.38 -34.75
N ALA A 13 25.77 13.15 -35.32
CA ALA A 13 27.05 13.49 -34.69
C ALA A 13 26.88 14.17 -33.34
N ARG A 14 25.98 15.17 -33.21
CA ARG A 14 25.67 15.81 -31.93
C ARG A 14 25.12 14.84 -30.88
N LYS A 15 24.22 13.93 -31.28
CA LYS A 15 23.67 12.92 -30.37
C LYS A 15 24.76 11.95 -29.90
N ALA A 16 25.60 11.49 -30.81
CA ALA A 16 26.74 10.61 -30.51
C ALA A 16 27.73 11.29 -29.57
N MET A 17 28.13 12.54 -29.87
CA MET A 17 29.02 13.34 -29.03
C MET A 17 28.49 13.53 -27.62
N LYS A 18 27.18 13.77 -27.45
CA LYS A 18 26.56 13.89 -26.12
C LYS A 18 26.68 12.58 -25.32
N ALA A 19 26.42 11.44 -25.96
CA ALA A 19 26.51 10.13 -25.31
C ALA A 19 27.95 9.78 -24.94
N MET A 20 28.88 9.87 -25.91
CA MET A 20 30.30 9.59 -25.73
C MET A 20 30.93 10.48 -24.65
N ARG A 21 30.57 11.77 -24.60
CA ARG A 21 31.06 12.66 -23.55
C ARG A 21 30.55 12.30 -22.16
N GLY A 22 29.33 11.76 -22.06
CA GLY A 22 28.78 11.25 -20.80
C GLY A 22 29.57 10.04 -20.30
N GLU A 23 29.85 9.11 -21.20
CA GLU A 23 30.64 7.91 -20.91
C GLU A 23 32.09 8.25 -20.55
N PHE A 24 32.75 9.13 -21.30
CA PHE A 24 34.11 9.58 -21.00
C PHE A 24 34.21 10.19 -19.60
N ARG A 25 33.26 11.04 -19.19
CA ARG A 25 33.23 11.66 -17.86
C ARG A 25 33.09 10.66 -16.71
N LEU A 26 32.45 9.52 -16.96
CA LEU A 26 32.28 8.48 -15.95
C LEU A 26 33.61 7.81 -15.59
N TYR A 27 34.56 7.80 -16.52
CA TYR A 27 35.84 7.09 -16.40
C TYR A 27 37.06 8.03 -16.48
N GLU A 28 36.83 9.35 -16.51
CA GLU A 28 37.89 10.35 -16.69
C GLU A 28 38.96 10.31 -15.58
N ASP A 29 38.56 9.89 -14.38
CA ASP A 29 39.39 9.78 -13.18
C ASP A 29 40.29 8.53 -13.17
N ILE A 30 39.89 7.47 -13.88
CA ILE A 30 40.65 6.21 -13.94
C ILE A 30 41.55 6.10 -15.18
N LEU A 31 41.43 7.01 -16.15
CA LEU A 31 42.23 7.00 -17.37
C LEU A 31 43.65 7.57 -17.13
N PRO A 32 44.69 7.00 -17.77
CA PRO A 32 46.02 7.61 -17.83
C PRO A 32 45.97 9.03 -18.39
N ALA A 33 46.82 9.93 -17.88
CA ALA A 33 46.80 11.34 -18.26
C ALA A 33 46.98 11.55 -19.77
N ASP A 34 47.86 10.78 -20.41
CA ASP A 34 48.15 10.87 -21.84
C ASP A 34 46.92 10.45 -22.68
N THR A 35 46.30 9.31 -22.35
CA THR A 35 45.07 8.83 -23.00
C THR A 35 43.92 9.81 -22.83
N ARG A 36 43.78 10.38 -21.63
CA ARG A 36 42.74 11.38 -21.33
C ARG A 36 42.91 12.62 -22.20
N LEU A 37 44.14 13.15 -22.30
CA LEU A 37 44.43 14.32 -23.11
C LEU A 37 44.19 14.06 -24.61
N ALA A 38 44.62 12.91 -25.13
CA ALA A 38 44.39 12.53 -26.52
C ALA A 38 42.89 12.46 -26.85
N LEU A 39 42.08 11.82 -25.98
CA LEU A 39 40.63 11.76 -26.18
C LEU A 39 39.97 13.15 -26.11
N LEU A 40 40.41 14.03 -25.20
CA LEU A 40 39.90 15.39 -25.10
C LEU A 40 40.19 16.22 -26.35
N GLU A 41 41.38 16.08 -26.94
CA GLU A 41 41.75 16.70 -28.21
C GLU A 41 40.81 16.23 -29.34
N ARG A 42 40.60 14.91 -29.45
CA ARG A 42 39.67 14.31 -30.42
C ARG A 42 38.23 14.77 -30.26
N PHE A 43 37.76 14.89 -29.01
CA PHE A 43 36.44 15.51 -28.74
C PHE A 43 36.39 16.97 -29.19
N GLY A 44 37.52 17.70 -29.12
CA GLY A 44 37.68 19.04 -29.66
C GLY A 44 37.51 19.08 -31.18
N ASP A 45 38.22 18.21 -31.89
CA ASP A 45 38.16 18.11 -33.37
C ASP A 45 36.72 17.89 -33.87
N VAL A 46 36.00 16.93 -33.27
CA VAL A 46 34.61 16.62 -33.67
C VAL A 46 33.67 17.77 -33.33
N ARG A 47 33.89 18.45 -32.21
CA ARG A 47 33.09 19.63 -31.83
C ARG A 47 33.27 20.75 -32.84
N ASP A 48 34.50 21.00 -33.25
CA ASP A 48 34.84 22.10 -34.14
C ASP A 48 34.33 21.80 -35.56
N ALA A 49 34.42 20.55 -36.02
CA ALA A 49 33.78 20.12 -37.27
C ALA A 49 32.25 20.32 -37.27
N ILE A 50 31.58 19.99 -36.15
CA ILE A 50 30.13 20.24 -35.97
C ILE A 50 29.80 21.74 -35.97
N ALA A 51 30.66 22.56 -35.35
CA ALA A 51 30.48 24.01 -35.27
C ALA A 51 30.64 24.67 -36.65
N ASN A 52 31.66 24.24 -37.41
CA ASN A 52 31.96 24.70 -38.77
C ASN A 52 31.02 24.12 -39.84
N ARG A 53 30.19 23.14 -39.47
CA ARG A 53 29.24 22.44 -40.36
C ARG A 53 29.93 21.64 -41.47
N GLU A 54 31.11 21.09 -41.16
CA GLU A 54 31.85 20.19 -42.04
C GLU A 54 31.19 18.81 -42.00
N THR A 55 30.69 18.32 -43.15
CA THR A 55 29.88 17.08 -43.22
C THR A 55 30.47 15.98 -44.08
N ASP A 56 31.56 16.24 -44.79
CA ASP A 56 32.11 15.32 -45.79
C ASP A 56 32.56 13.98 -45.19
N ASP A 57 33.18 13.99 -44.00
CA ASP A 57 33.61 12.78 -43.28
C ASP A 57 33.25 12.78 -41.78
N LEU A 58 32.24 13.56 -41.38
CA LEU A 58 31.90 13.71 -39.97
C LEU A 58 31.46 12.38 -39.31
N ASP A 59 30.75 11.52 -40.06
CA ASP A 59 30.36 10.20 -39.58
C ASP A 59 31.60 9.30 -39.35
N GLY A 60 32.64 9.39 -40.19
CA GLY A 60 33.88 8.63 -40.06
C GLY A 60 34.75 9.10 -38.89
N VAL A 61 34.86 10.41 -38.69
CA VAL A 61 35.56 11.01 -37.54
C VAL A 61 34.89 10.62 -36.22
N VAL A 62 33.55 10.65 -36.16
CA VAL A 62 32.79 10.21 -34.98
C VAL A 62 33.02 8.73 -34.67
N GLU A 63 33.06 7.87 -35.69
CA GLU A 63 33.26 6.43 -35.48
C GLU A 63 34.71 6.10 -35.07
N THR A 64 35.68 6.87 -35.55
CA THR A 64 37.09 6.78 -35.12
C THR A 64 37.23 7.11 -33.63
N LEU A 65 36.65 8.23 -33.18
CA LEU A 65 36.61 8.59 -31.76
C LEU A 65 35.91 7.51 -30.93
N ARG A 66 34.80 6.95 -31.43
CA ARG A 66 34.11 5.86 -30.75
C ARG A 66 34.99 4.61 -30.62
N ALA A 67 35.77 4.26 -31.64
CA ALA A 67 36.68 3.12 -31.60
C ALA A 67 37.81 3.35 -30.57
N GLU A 68 38.46 4.52 -30.61
CA GLU A 68 39.50 4.91 -29.64
C GLU A 68 38.96 4.88 -28.19
N MET A 69 37.75 5.39 -27.97
CA MET A 69 37.09 5.32 -26.67
C MET A 69 36.82 3.88 -26.22
N ARG A 70 36.34 3.01 -27.13
CA ARG A 70 36.04 1.61 -26.80
C ARG A 70 37.28 0.86 -26.35
N ASP A 71 38.43 1.17 -26.93
CA ASP A 71 39.71 0.53 -26.58
C ASP A 71 40.32 1.13 -25.31
N ALA A 72 40.11 2.43 -25.07
CA ALA A 72 40.63 3.13 -23.89
C ALA A 72 39.80 2.92 -22.62
N LEU A 73 38.49 2.75 -22.75
CA LEU A 73 37.56 2.65 -21.61
C LEU A 73 37.44 1.19 -21.14
N PRO A 74 37.33 0.95 -19.82
CA PRO A 74 37.13 -0.40 -19.33
C PRO A 74 35.80 -0.97 -19.82
N ALA A 75 35.79 -2.22 -20.27
CA ALA A 75 34.57 -2.91 -20.63
C ALA A 75 33.63 -3.00 -19.42
N GLN A 76 32.47 -2.35 -19.51
CA GLN A 76 31.46 -2.43 -18.46
C GLN A 76 30.93 -3.87 -18.42
N ARG A 77 31.22 -4.59 -17.33
CA ARG A 77 30.86 -6.02 -17.21
C ARG A 77 29.35 -6.26 -17.27
N TRP A 78 28.53 -5.33 -16.75
CA TRP A 78 27.05 -5.40 -16.77
C TRP A 78 26.39 -4.01 -16.98
N PRO A 79 26.42 -3.44 -18.20
CA PRO A 79 25.94 -2.09 -18.45
C PRO A 79 24.45 -1.94 -18.14
N ILE A 80 23.64 -2.89 -18.62
CA ILE A 80 22.20 -2.89 -18.42
C ILE A 80 21.85 -3.01 -16.93
N ALA A 81 22.50 -3.93 -16.19
CA ALA A 81 22.15 -4.16 -14.79
C ALA A 81 22.50 -2.96 -13.90
N ALA A 82 23.61 -2.27 -14.16
CA ALA A 82 24.00 -1.08 -13.41
C ALA A 82 22.99 0.07 -13.61
N GLU A 83 22.56 0.32 -14.84
CA GLU A 83 21.52 1.32 -15.13
C GLU A 83 20.20 1.01 -14.41
N TRP A 84 19.74 -0.24 -14.48
CA TRP A 84 18.54 -0.66 -13.75
C TRP A 84 18.70 -0.55 -12.23
N PHE A 85 19.89 -0.86 -11.71
CA PHE A 85 20.18 -0.76 -10.30
C PHE A 85 20.06 0.67 -9.80
N ASP A 86 20.68 1.64 -10.48
CA ASP A 86 20.60 3.06 -10.11
C ASP A 86 19.17 3.58 -10.14
N VAL A 87 18.39 3.19 -11.16
CA VAL A 87 16.97 3.54 -11.27
C VAL A 87 16.16 2.92 -10.12
N ILE A 88 16.36 1.64 -9.83
CA ILE A 88 15.65 0.94 -8.74
C ILE A 88 16.02 1.55 -7.39
N VAL A 89 17.30 1.78 -7.12
CA VAL A 89 17.78 2.38 -5.87
C VAL A 89 17.24 3.79 -5.71
N SER A 90 17.27 4.61 -6.76
CA SER A 90 16.72 5.97 -6.73
C SER A 90 15.21 5.95 -6.47
N ALA A 91 14.47 5.08 -7.17
CA ALA A 91 13.02 4.92 -6.97
C ALA A 91 12.70 4.44 -5.54
N LEU A 92 13.46 3.47 -5.02
CA LEU A 92 13.32 2.99 -3.65
C LEU A 92 13.64 4.11 -2.66
N ALA A 93 14.72 4.87 -2.84
CA ALA A 93 15.08 5.97 -1.95
C ALA A 93 13.96 7.02 -1.86
N VAL A 94 13.39 7.40 -3.01
CA VAL A 94 12.23 8.31 -3.05
C VAL A 94 11.01 7.68 -2.36
N ALA A 95 10.71 6.41 -2.64
CA ALA A 95 9.60 5.69 -2.00
C ALA A 95 9.78 5.57 -0.49
N PHE A 96 10.99 5.30 0.00
CA PHE A 96 11.31 5.24 1.42
C PHE A 96 11.24 6.60 2.08
N CYS A 97 11.68 7.67 1.42
CA CYS A 97 11.47 9.03 1.92
C CYS A 97 9.98 9.37 2.01
N PHE A 98 9.21 9.03 0.98
CA PHE A 98 7.77 9.25 1.00
C PHE A 98 7.07 8.46 2.12
N ARG A 99 7.47 7.20 2.31
CA ARG A 99 7.00 6.32 3.39
C ARG A 99 7.41 6.82 4.77
N ALA A 100 8.64 7.27 4.94
CA ALA A 100 9.17 7.70 6.24
C ALA A 100 8.54 9.02 6.68
N TYR A 101 8.33 9.95 5.75
CA TYR A 101 7.90 11.30 6.08
C TYR A 101 6.40 11.51 5.87
N TYR A 102 5.83 11.16 4.71
CA TYR A 102 4.52 11.70 4.32
C TYR A 102 3.37 10.76 4.63
N TYR A 103 3.49 9.49 4.26
CA TYR A 103 2.37 8.55 4.33
C TYR A 103 2.81 7.16 4.75
N GLU A 104 2.28 6.72 5.89
CA GLU A 104 2.40 5.36 6.33
C GLU A 104 1.14 4.59 5.89
N PRO A 105 1.27 3.53 5.07
CA PRO A 105 0.14 2.69 4.69
C PRO A 105 -0.29 1.85 5.89
N PHE A 106 -1.53 2.04 6.34
CA PHE A 106 -2.17 1.24 7.38
C PHE A 106 -3.28 0.38 6.78
N ARG A 107 -3.33 -0.90 7.15
CA ARG A 107 -4.48 -1.76 6.89
C ARG A 107 -5.35 -1.80 8.13
N ILE A 108 -6.65 -1.60 7.96
CA ILE A 108 -7.60 -1.64 9.09
C ILE A 108 -8.10 -3.08 9.29
N PRO A 109 -7.74 -3.74 10.41
CA PRO A 109 -8.18 -5.11 10.64
C PRO A 109 -9.66 -5.19 11.04
N THR A 110 -10.22 -4.14 11.65
CA THR A 110 -11.55 -4.18 12.27
C THR A 110 -12.51 -3.12 11.71
N GLY A 111 -13.78 -3.46 11.53
CA GLY A 111 -14.84 -2.52 11.15
C GLY A 111 -15.38 -1.61 12.26
N SER A 112 -14.55 -1.19 13.22
CA SER A 112 -15.00 -0.35 14.34
C SER A 112 -15.31 1.10 13.94
N MET A 113 -14.96 1.50 12.71
CA MET A 113 -15.11 2.85 12.17
C MET A 113 -16.21 2.92 11.08
N GLN A 114 -17.13 1.96 11.06
CA GLN A 114 -18.28 1.95 10.16
C GLN A 114 -19.22 3.15 10.45
N PRO A 115 -19.93 3.70 9.44
CA PRO A 115 -19.97 3.27 8.05
C PRO A 115 -18.86 3.86 7.17
N THR A 116 -17.85 4.53 7.74
CA THR A 116 -16.79 5.16 6.94
C THR A 116 -15.64 4.24 6.60
N LEU A 117 -15.31 3.30 7.50
CA LEU A 117 -14.21 2.37 7.35
C LEU A 117 -14.67 1.01 7.87
N TYR A 118 -14.77 0.06 6.96
CA TYR A 118 -15.30 -1.27 7.20
C TYR A 118 -14.22 -2.25 7.65
N GLY A 119 -12.94 -1.97 7.36
CA GLY A 119 -11.86 -2.90 7.65
C GLY A 119 -12.09 -4.25 6.98
N ILE A 120 -11.48 -5.31 7.50
CA ILE A 120 -11.79 -6.67 7.07
C ILE A 120 -13.22 -6.99 7.54
N HIS A 121 -14.10 -7.26 6.58
CA HIS A 121 -15.51 -7.57 6.83
C HIS A 121 -15.98 -8.71 5.93
N ALA A 122 -17.04 -9.37 6.36
CA ALA A 122 -17.60 -10.50 5.66
C ALA A 122 -19.04 -10.25 5.22
N GLU A 123 -19.35 -10.71 4.01
CA GLU A 123 -20.70 -10.69 3.46
C GLU A 123 -21.16 -12.12 3.22
N ALA A 124 -22.30 -12.50 3.80
CA ALA A 124 -22.86 -13.83 3.60
C ALA A 124 -23.22 -14.01 2.12
N ALA A 125 -22.88 -15.18 1.56
CA ALA A 125 -23.23 -15.55 0.19
C ALA A 125 -23.61 -17.02 0.13
N GLU A 126 -24.56 -17.36 -0.73
CA GLU A 126 -25.07 -18.74 -0.83
C GLU A 126 -24.00 -19.73 -1.31
N GLY A 127 -23.10 -19.28 -2.19
CA GLY A 127 -22.06 -20.09 -2.81
C GLY A 127 -21.02 -19.30 -3.61
N PRO A 128 -19.95 -19.96 -4.05
CA PRO A 128 -18.91 -19.34 -4.88
C PRO A 128 -19.40 -19.10 -6.31
N THR A 129 -18.96 -18.01 -6.93
CA THR A 129 -19.22 -17.70 -8.34
C THR A 129 -18.23 -18.41 -9.27
N ALA A 130 -18.46 -18.34 -10.59
CA ALA A 130 -17.52 -18.84 -11.59
C ALA A 130 -16.12 -18.20 -11.48
N TRP A 131 -16.06 -16.93 -11.04
CA TRP A 131 -14.82 -16.18 -10.84
C TRP A 131 -14.02 -16.63 -9.60
N ASP A 132 -14.59 -17.48 -8.73
CA ASP A 132 -13.90 -18.00 -7.54
C ASP A 132 -13.15 -19.31 -7.79
N LYS A 133 -13.14 -19.81 -9.04
CA LYS A 133 -12.56 -21.09 -9.42
C LYS A 133 -11.28 -20.94 -10.22
N GLY A 134 -10.34 -21.86 -10.00
CA GLY A 134 -9.09 -21.96 -10.78
C GLY A 134 -8.28 -20.66 -10.80
N PRO A 135 -7.69 -20.27 -11.95
CA PRO A 135 -6.85 -19.07 -12.06
C PRO A 135 -7.66 -17.76 -11.97
N LEU A 136 -8.96 -17.79 -12.33
CA LEU A 136 -9.83 -16.62 -12.23
C LEU A 136 -9.98 -16.12 -10.80
N ARG A 137 -9.86 -17.01 -9.81
CA ARG A 137 -9.88 -16.64 -8.39
C ARG A 137 -8.80 -15.61 -8.04
N PHE A 138 -7.59 -15.81 -8.56
CA PHE A 138 -6.50 -14.88 -8.31
C PHE A 138 -6.75 -13.54 -9.00
N LEU A 139 -7.24 -13.57 -10.25
CA LEU A 139 -7.59 -12.35 -10.99
C LEU A 139 -8.72 -11.57 -10.29
N LYS A 140 -9.78 -12.26 -9.85
CA LYS A 140 -10.87 -11.67 -9.07
C LYS A 140 -10.31 -11.03 -7.81
N TRP A 141 -9.45 -11.71 -7.07
CA TRP A 141 -8.85 -11.17 -5.85
C TRP A 141 -8.00 -9.92 -6.12
N CYS A 142 -7.20 -9.90 -7.20
CA CYS A 142 -6.43 -8.72 -7.57
C CYS A 142 -7.32 -7.49 -7.88
N VAL A 143 -8.50 -7.71 -8.45
CA VAL A 143 -9.41 -6.63 -8.85
C VAL A 143 -10.34 -6.20 -7.71
N THR A 144 -10.90 -7.15 -6.99
CA THR A 144 -11.98 -6.91 -6.00
C THR A 144 -11.50 -6.96 -4.56
N GLY A 145 -10.36 -7.61 -4.28
CA GLY A 145 -9.91 -7.90 -2.92
C GLY A 145 -10.74 -8.96 -2.20
N ASP A 146 -11.67 -9.63 -2.90
CA ASP A 146 -12.61 -10.57 -2.32
C ASP A 146 -12.09 -12.00 -2.35
N ARG A 147 -12.41 -12.74 -1.31
CA ARG A 147 -12.17 -14.17 -1.24
C ARG A 147 -13.40 -14.89 -0.71
N TYR A 148 -13.91 -15.84 -1.48
CA TYR A 148 -14.93 -16.77 -0.97
C TYR A 148 -14.31 -17.70 0.09
N VAL A 149 -14.97 -17.82 1.23
CA VAL A 149 -14.58 -18.69 2.34
C VAL A 149 -15.82 -19.46 2.79
N GLU A 150 -15.65 -20.75 3.04
CA GLU A 150 -16.66 -21.62 3.61
C GLU A 150 -16.02 -22.43 4.74
N THR A 151 -16.57 -22.28 5.94
CA THR A 151 -16.06 -22.94 7.14
C THR A 151 -17.07 -24.01 7.56
N ARG A 152 -16.67 -25.28 7.44
CA ARG A 152 -17.47 -26.44 7.85
C ARG A 152 -16.88 -27.10 9.08
N VAL A 153 -17.75 -27.57 9.96
CA VAL A 153 -17.40 -28.36 11.14
C VAL A 153 -16.82 -29.69 10.70
N ARG A 154 -15.63 -30.03 11.21
CA ARG A 154 -14.91 -31.27 10.91
C ARG A 154 -15.50 -32.46 11.67
N ALA A 155 -15.82 -32.29 12.94
CA ALA A 155 -16.35 -33.31 13.83
C ALA A 155 -17.50 -32.76 14.67
N SER A 156 -18.54 -33.57 14.91
CA SER A 156 -19.66 -33.21 15.77
C SER A 156 -19.16 -32.90 17.19
N GLY A 157 -19.78 -31.94 17.84
CA GLY A 157 -19.29 -31.44 19.11
C GLY A 157 -20.13 -30.33 19.70
N VAL A 158 -19.57 -29.63 20.67
CA VAL A 158 -20.20 -28.48 21.32
C VAL A 158 -19.27 -27.28 21.21
N VAL A 159 -19.80 -26.10 20.92
CA VAL A 159 -19.02 -24.86 20.98
C VAL A 159 -18.61 -24.62 22.43
N THR A 160 -17.32 -24.60 22.69
CA THR A 160 -16.75 -24.50 24.05
C THR A 160 -16.25 -23.11 24.37
N GLN A 161 -15.64 -22.42 23.39
CA GLN A 161 -14.98 -21.14 23.63
C GLN A 161 -15.05 -20.23 22.41
N TYR A 162 -15.15 -18.93 22.68
CA TYR A 162 -14.91 -17.86 21.72
C TYR A 162 -13.61 -17.14 22.10
N LEU A 163 -12.73 -16.96 21.12
CA LEU A 163 -11.48 -16.22 21.26
C LEU A 163 -11.52 -15.02 20.33
N ALA A 164 -11.57 -13.83 20.90
CA ALA A 164 -11.58 -12.58 20.15
C ALA A 164 -10.18 -12.23 19.61
N ASN A 165 -10.14 -11.65 18.40
CA ASN A 165 -8.92 -11.06 17.80
C ASN A 165 -7.72 -12.02 17.75
N THR A 166 -7.95 -13.28 17.38
CA THR A 166 -6.87 -14.28 17.29
C THR A 166 -5.86 -13.98 16.20
N SER A 167 -6.28 -13.27 15.15
CA SER A 167 -5.42 -12.70 14.11
C SER A 167 -6.09 -11.45 13.52
N PRO A 168 -5.39 -10.61 12.73
CA PRO A 168 -5.95 -9.36 12.22
C PRO A 168 -7.24 -9.57 11.41
N GLY A 169 -8.40 -9.18 11.98
CA GLY A 169 -9.72 -9.29 11.37
C GLY A 169 -10.43 -10.63 11.56
N TYR A 170 -9.86 -11.54 12.36
CA TYR A 170 -10.43 -12.86 12.61
C TYR A 170 -10.51 -13.17 14.11
N SER A 171 -11.53 -13.94 14.44
CA SER A 171 -11.75 -14.52 15.76
C SER A 171 -11.99 -16.03 15.62
N ALA A 172 -11.80 -16.78 16.69
CA ALA A 172 -11.91 -18.22 16.65
C ALA A 172 -13.05 -18.75 17.52
N LEU A 173 -13.74 -19.77 17.00
CA LEU A 173 -14.61 -20.65 17.78
C LEU A 173 -13.90 -21.98 18.02
N ILE A 174 -13.93 -22.45 19.26
CA ILE A 174 -13.38 -23.74 19.65
C ILE A 174 -14.53 -24.72 19.85
N VAL A 175 -14.55 -25.82 19.08
CA VAL A 175 -15.52 -26.91 19.22
C VAL A 175 -14.86 -28.08 19.96
N SER A 176 -15.57 -28.65 20.93
CA SER A 176 -15.13 -29.78 21.75
C SER A 176 -13.77 -29.57 22.43
N GLY A 177 -13.41 -28.31 22.73
CA GLY A 177 -12.17 -27.93 23.39
C GLY A 177 -10.88 -28.15 22.58
N ARG A 178 -10.97 -28.56 21.30
CA ARG A 178 -9.80 -28.90 20.47
C ARG A 178 -9.84 -28.30 19.07
N ASP A 179 -11.00 -28.34 18.42
CA ASP A 179 -11.10 -27.91 17.02
C ASP A 179 -11.29 -26.40 16.92
N ARG A 180 -10.25 -25.71 16.42
CA ARG A 180 -10.25 -24.26 16.19
C ARG A 180 -10.76 -23.93 14.78
N TYR A 181 -11.79 -23.09 14.72
CA TYR A 181 -12.36 -22.54 13.48
C TYR A 181 -12.17 -21.03 13.47
N GLU A 182 -11.33 -20.53 12.55
CA GLU A 182 -11.18 -19.08 12.34
C GLU A 182 -12.30 -18.56 11.45
N LEU A 183 -12.90 -17.47 11.89
CA LEU A 183 -14.01 -16.80 11.24
C LEU A 183 -13.72 -15.30 11.23
N PRO A 184 -14.22 -14.55 10.23
CA PRO A 184 -14.19 -13.09 10.27
C PRO A 184 -14.77 -12.57 11.59
N ASP A 185 -14.18 -11.53 12.17
CA ASP A 185 -14.51 -11.10 13.54
C ASP A 185 -15.99 -10.69 13.70
N ASP A 186 -16.55 -10.01 12.70
CA ASP A 186 -17.95 -9.63 12.65
C ASP A 186 -18.89 -10.84 12.65
N VAL A 187 -18.55 -11.87 11.86
CA VAL A 187 -19.27 -13.15 11.79
C VAL A 187 -19.17 -13.90 13.12
N ALA A 188 -17.96 -14.11 13.63
CA ALA A 188 -17.72 -14.87 14.85
C ALA A 188 -18.47 -14.27 16.04
N ARG A 189 -18.39 -12.93 16.17
CA ARG A 189 -19.10 -12.18 17.20
C ARG A 189 -20.60 -12.32 17.05
N THR A 190 -21.13 -12.13 15.84
CA THR A 190 -22.57 -12.26 15.58
C THR A 190 -23.07 -13.66 15.93
N LEU A 191 -22.34 -14.71 15.55
CA LEU A 191 -22.69 -16.08 15.89
C LEU A 191 -22.76 -16.28 17.40
N VAL A 192 -21.78 -15.80 18.16
CA VAL A 192 -21.72 -16.00 19.62
C VAL A 192 -22.73 -15.16 20.39
N THR A 193 -23.09 -13.97 19.89
CA THR A 193 -24.06 -13.08 20.55
C THR A 193 -25.52 -13.35 20.17
N THR A 194 -25.76 -14.05 19.07
CA THR A 194 -27.10 -14.38 18.61
C THR A 194 -27.63 -15.59 19.38
N ALA A 195 -28.93 -15.61 19.67
CA ALA A 195 -29.55 -16.75 20.35
C ALA A 195 -29.49 -18.01 19.46
N PRO A 196 -29.36 -19.23 20.04
CA PRO A 196 -29.30 -20.46 19.25
C PRO A 196 -30.47 -20.64 18.28
N GLY A 197 -31.69 -20.25 18.68
CA GLY A 197 -32.89 -20.34 17.85
C GLY A 197 -32.93 -19.40 16.63
N GLN A 198 -32.00 -18.43 16.56
CA GLN A 198 -31.85 -17.50 15.44
C GLN A 198 -30.60 -17.81 14.60
N GLY A 199 -30.04 -19.02 14.74
CA GLY A 199 -28.81 -19.44 14.05
C GLY A 199 -27.52 -19.01 14.75
N GLY A 200 -27.62 -18.54 16.01
CA GLY A 200 -26.46 -18.28 16.85
C GLY A 200 -25.77 -19.56 17.33
N LEU A 201 -24.50 -19.44 17.67
CA LEU A 201 -23.63 -20.49 18.19
C LEU A 201 -22.89 -20.02 19.46
N PRO A 202 -23.59 -19.58 20.52
CA PRO A 202 -22.95 -19.28 21.80
C PRO A 202 -22.30 -20.54 22.40
N PRO A 203 -21.32 -20.39 23.31
CA PRO A 203 -20.77 -21.51 24.07
C PRO A 203 -21.88 -22.38 24.70
N GLY A 204 -21.76 -23.70 24.56
CA GLY A 204 -22.79 -24.68 24.94
C GLY A 204 -23.64 -25.18 23.76
N THR A 205 -23.57 -24.55 22.58
CA THR A 205 -24.38 -24.95 21.43
C THR A 205 -23.82 -26.19 20.74
N PRO A 206 -24.61 -27.26 20.50
CA PRO A 206 -24.17 -28.42 19.76
C PRO A 206 -24.03 -28.11 18.26
N VAL A 207 -23.04 -28.71 17.62
CA VAL A 207 -22.78 -28.62 16.18
C VAL A 207 -22.52 -30.02 15.60
N ALA A 208 -22.97 -30.25 14.37
CA ALA A 208 -22.81 -31.54 13.69
C ALA A 208 -21.62 -31.52 12.71
N ALA A 209 -20.95 -32.65 12.54
CA ALA A 209 -19.96 -32.84 11.47
C ALA A 209 -20.56 -32.50 10.10
N GLY A 210 -19.83 -31.74 9.30
CA GLY A 210 -20.28 -31.24 7.99
C GLY A 210 -21.19 -30.00 8.05
N GLN A 211 -21.67 -29.58 9.23
CA GLN A 211 -22.44 -28.35 9.38
C GLN A 211 -21.61 -27.15 8.92
N THR A 212 -22.21 -26.27 8.12
CA THR A 212 -21.56 -25.01 7.74
C THR A 212 -21.70 -24.02 8.89
N LEU A 213 -20.58 -23.59 9.49
CA LEU A 213 -20.57 -22.52 10.48
C LEU A 213 -20.84 -21.18 9.81
N TRP A 214 -20.19 -20.95 8.67
CA TRP A 214 -20.37 -19.75 7.87
C TRP A 214 -19.86 -19.94 6.44
N ARG A 215 -20.45 -19.21 5.49
CA ARG A 215 -19.98 -19.09 4.12
C ARG A 215 -20.23 -17.68 3.59
N GLY A 216 -19.32 -17.18 2.76
CA GLY A 216 -19.45 -15.85 2.19
C GLY A 216 -18.16 -15.30 1.60
N TYR A 217 -18.18 -14.02 1.29
CA TYR A 217 -17.00 -13.29 0.83
C TYR A 217 -16.36 -12.54 1.97
N VAL A 218 -15.04 -12.69 2.11
CA VAL A 218 -14.23 -11.85 3.00
C VAL A 218 -13.55 -10.80 2.14
N LYS A 219 -13.76 -9.53 2.49
CA LYS A 219 -13.13 -8.38 1.86
C LYS A 219 -11.82 -8.08 2.57
N SER A 220 -10.75 -7.89 1.80
CA SER A 220 -9.39 -7.68 2.36
C SER A 220 -9.25 -6.42 3.22
N GLY A 221 -10.24 -5.52 3.16
CA GLY A 221 -10.40 -4.36 4.03
C GLY A 221 -9.74 -3.10 3.50
N ASP A 222 -9.90 -2.03 4.26
CA ASP A 222 -9.49 -0.69 3.85
C ASP A 222 -8.01 -0.45 4.10
N PHE A 223 -7.38 0.22 3.14
CA PHE A 223 -6.03 0.76 3.25
C PHE A 223 -6.10 2.28 3.38
N LEU A 224 -5.39 2.81 4.37
CA LEU A 224 -5.31 4.23 4.64
C LEU A 224 -3.89 4.72 4.47
N PHE A 225 -3.76 5.93 3.94
CA PHE A 225 -2.54 6.70 4.01
C PHE A 225 -2.68 7.73 5.13
N VAL A 226 -1.83 7.63 6.15
CA VAL A 226 -1.86 8.55 7.30
C VAL A 226 -0.91 9.72 7.05
N ASN A 227 -1.45 10.94 7.01
CA ASN A 227 -0.64 12.16 6.94
C ASN A 227 -0.14 12.55 8.35
N ARG A 228 1.16 12.36 8.58
CA ARG A 228 1.81 12.65 9.88
C ARG A 228 2.19 14.12 10.07
N TRP A 229 2.18 14.93 9.01
CA TRP A 229 2.68 16.32 9.02
C TRP A 229 1.61 17.36 9.31
N ILE A 230 0.36 17.08 8.98
CA ILE A 230 -0.72 18.07 9.05
C ILE A 230 -0.88 18.70 10.45
N TRP A 231 -0.50 17.96 11.49
CA TRP A 231 -0.55 18.38 12.89
C TRP A 231 0.46 19.47 13.25
N ASN A 232 1.54 19.61 12.49
CA ASN A 232 2.50 20.69 12.66
C ASN A 232 1.96 22.05 12.16
N PHE A 233 0.90 22.03 11.35
CA PHE A 233 0.33 23.23 10.72
C PHE A 233 -1.07 23.57 11.23
N ARG A 234 -1.81 22.58 11.75
CA ARG A 234 -3.13 22.80 12.33
C ARG A 234 -3.48 21.80 13.42
N HIS A 235 -4.33 22.23 14.35
CA HIS A 235 -4.99 21.33 15.30
C HIS A 235 -6.05 20.45 14.62
N PRO A 236 -6.33 19.26 15.17
CA PRO A 236 -7.38 18.37 14.65
C PRO A 236 -8.76 18.97 14.85
N ARG A 237 -9.68 18.61 13.96
CA ARG A 237 -11.08 19.08 14.01
C ARG A 237 -11.99 17.94 14.46
N LEU A 238 -13.09 18.30 15.09
CA LEU A 238 -14.13 17.34 15.46
C LEU A 238 -14.59 16.56 14.22
N GLY A 239 -14.81 15.26 14.41
CA GLY A 239 -15.19 14.30 13.39
C GLY A 239 -14.06 13.82 12.49
N GLU A 240 -12.84 14.33 12.62
CA GLU A 240 -11.70 13.80 11.85
C GLU A 240 -11.31 12.40 12.33
N THR A 241 -10.85 11.57 11.40
CA THR A 241 -10.29 10.25 11.71
C THR A 241 -8.85 10.44 12.16
N ILE A 242 -8.54 9.98 13.37
CA ILE A 242 -7.27 10.15 14.04
C ILE A 242 -6.64 8.78 14.25
N VAL A 243 -5.35 8.69 13.96
CA VAL A 243 -4.50 7.55 14.31
C VAL A 243 -3.64 7.96 15.48
N PHE A 244 -3.67 7.21 16.57
CA PHE A 244 -2.87 7.48 17.76
C PHE A 244 -2.22 6.20 18.30
N SER A 245 -1.11 6.38 19.00
CA SER A 245 -0.48 5.29 19.74
C SER A 245 -1.16 5.16 21.10
N THR A 246 -1.40 3.92 21.54
CA THR A 246 -1.88 3.61 22.89
C THR A 246 -0.78 3.69 23.94
N ARG A 247 0.43 4.11 23.56
CA ARG A 247 1.55 4.21 24.47
C ARG A 247 1.24 5.14 25.63
N GLY A 248 1.26 4.59 26.84
CA GLY A 248 0.97 5.34 28.07
C GLY A 248 -0.51 5.63 28.31
N LEU A 249 -1.44 4.96 27.61
CA LEU A 249 -2.87 5.04 27.91
C LEU A 249 -3.29 3.88 28.84
N GLU A 250 -3.87 4.21 29.97
CA GLU A 250 -4.42 3.23 30.91
C GLU A 250 -5.62 2.47 30.30
N GLY A 251 -5.74 1.18 30.63
CA GLY A 251 -6.85 0.34 30.18
C GLY A 251 -6.78 -0.13 28.72
N LEU A 252 -5.70 0.18 27.99
CA LEU A 252 -5.45 -0.30 26.64
C LEU A 252 -4.12 -1.06 26.56
N PRO A 253 -3.99 -2.04 25.63
CA PRO A 253 -2.70 -2.67 25.37
C PRO A 253 -1.66 -1.64 24.95
N ASP A 254 -0.47 -1.72 25.53
CA ASP A 254 0.61 -0.75 25.27
C ASP A 254 1.18 -0.89 23.85
N ASN A 255 1.68 0.23 23.31
CA ASN A 255 2.38 0.31 22.03
C ASN A 255 1.61 -0.24 20.80
N GLN A 256 0.29 0.01 20.74
CA GLN A 256 -0.56 -0.30 19.58
C GLN A 256 -1.01 0.98 18.87
N HIS A 257 -1.42 0.86 17.61
CA HIS A 257 -2.01 1.96 16.85
C HIS A 257 -3.51 1.78 16.70
N TYR A 258 -4.27 2.78 17.15
CA TYR A 258 -5.73 2.79 17.07
C TYR A 258 -6.18 3.90 16.12
N ILE A 259 -7.23 3.60 15.37
CA ILE A 259 -7.89 4.55 14.47
C ILE A 259 -9.27 4.82 15.04
N LYS A 260 -9.54 6.06 15.42
CA LYS A 260 -10.82 6.50 15.99
C LYS A 260 -11.23 7.85 15.42
N ARG A 261 -12.49 8.22 15.63
CA ARG A 261 -13.02 9.53 15.28
C ARG A 261 -12.86 10.49 16.46
N LEU A 262 -12.40 11.72 16.22
CA LEU A 262 -12.29 12.73 17.26
C LEU A 262 -13.67 13.28 17.63
N CYS A 263 -14.16 12.96 18.83
CA CYS A 263 -15.50 13.34 19.28
C CYS A 263 -15.51 14.52 20.27
N GLY A 264 -14.37 14.89 20.84
CA GLY A 264 -14.24 15.98 21.81
C GLY A 264 -12.81 16.49 21.89
N ARG A 265 -12.63 17.70 22.41
CA ARG A 265 -11.33 18.37 22.63
C ARG A 265 -11.10 18.57 24.13
N PRO A 266 -9.87 18.92 24.55
CA PRO A 266 -9.63 19.33 25.93
C PRO A 266 -10.62 20.40 26.38
N GLY A 267 -11.30 20.15 27.50
CA GLY A 267 -12.36 21.02 28.04
C GLY A 267 -13.78 20.66 27.61
N ASP A 268 -13.97 19.86 26.56
CA ASP A 268 -15.31 19.42 26.14
C ASP A 268 -15.84 18.33 27.09
N THR A 269 -17.12 18.42 27.47
CA THR A 269 -17.85 17.35 28.16
C THR A 269 -18.58 16.50 27.14
N VAL A 270 -18.22 15.23 27.03
CA VAL A 270 -18.82 14.29 26.07
C VAL A 270 -19.68 13.28 26.81
N ALA A 271 -20.93 13.10 26.38
CA ALA A 271 -21.88 12.20 27.04
C ALA A 271 -22.68 11.35 26.05
N LEU A 272 -22.96 10.12 26.48
CA LEU A 272 -23.98 9.24 25.92
C LEU A 272 -25.15 9.19 26.90
N ARG A 273 -26.38 9.36 26.41
CA ARG A 273 -27.59 9.28 27.25
C ARG A 273 -28.24 7.91 27.07
N PRO A 274 -28.64 7.21 28.15
CA PRO A 274 -29.31 5.92 28.04
C PRO A 274 -30.55 6.00 27.15
N GLY A 275 -30.69 5.05 26.21
CA GLY A 275 -31.82 5.01 25.27
C GLY A 275 -31.76 6.01 24.11
N ASP A 276 -30.73 6.85 24.07
CA ASP A 276 -30.54 7.86 23.03
C ASP A 276 -29.31 7.51 22.17
N PRO A 277 -29.45 7.29 20.85
CA PRO A 277 -28.32 6.97 19.98
C PRO A 277 -27.41 8.15 19.66
N TYR A 278 -27.74 9.36 20.13
CA TYR A 278 -27.03 10.59 19.83
C TYR A 278 -25.86 10.88 20.78
N LEU A 279 -24.78 11.42 20.22
CA LEU A 279 -23.68 11.99 21.00
C LEU A 279 -24.05 13.38 21.51
N TYR A 280 -23.71 13.67 22.77
CA TYR A 280 -23.82 15.01 23.34
C TYR A 280 -22.44 15.58 23.63
N VAL A 281 -22.20 16.83 23.22
CA VAL A 281 -20.97 17.59 23.48
C VAL A 281 -21.37 18.90 24.15
N ASN A 282 -20.84 19.17 25.35
CA ASN A 282 -21.15 20.34 26.17
C ASN A 282 -22.65 20.51 26.45
N GLY A 283 -23.38 19.39 26.60
CA GLY A 283 -24.81 19.36 26.90
C GLY A 283 -25.74 19.40 25.68
N GLU A 284 -25.21 19.75 24.50
CA GLU A 284 -25.95 19.83 23.24
C GLU A 284 -25.72 18.60 22.36
N ARG A 285 -26.70 18.24 21.54
CA ARG A 285 -26.58 17.13 20.59
C ARG A 285 -25.56 17.50 19.51
N ALA A 286 -24.58 16.62 19.27
CA ALA A 286 -23.61 16.78 18.21
C ALA A 286 -24.30 16.60 16.85
N THR A 287 -24.59 17.70 16.16
CA THR A 287 -25.17 17.68 14.80
C THR A 287 -24.13 17.94 13.71
N SER A 288 -22.97 18.51 14.08
CA SER A 288 -21.89 18.84 13.17
C SER A 288 -20.52 18.42 13.72
N PRO A 289 -19.71 17.72 12.91
CA PRO A 289 -20.07 17.14 11.62
C PRO A 289 -21.07 15.98 11.76
N ARG A 290 -21.89 15.74 10.73
CA ARG A 290 -22.96 14.71 10.70
C ARG A 290 -22.49 13.31 11.12
N LEU A 291 -21.21 13.00 10.92
CA LEU A 291 -20.59 11.73 11.34
C LEU A 291 -20.50 11.53 12.86
N LEU A 292 -20.64 12.59 13.66
CA LEU A 292 -20.69 12.53 15.11
C LEU A 292 -22.11 12.40 15.66
N GLU A 293 -23.12 12.49 14.80
CA GLU A 293 -24.51 12.50 15.23
C GLU A 293 -24.91 11.17 15.86
N PHE A 294 -24.54 10.03 15.26
CA PHE A 294 -24.99 8.70 15.69
C PHE A 294 -23.85 7.80 16.14
N ILE A 295 -24.07 7.02 17.22
CA ILE A 295 -23.08 6.08 17.77
C ILE A 295 -23.47 4.60 17.55
N ALA A 296 -24.66 4.29 17.02
CA ALA A 296 -25.13 2.91 16.80
C ALA A 296 -24.98 2.39 15.36
N ARG A 297 -24.66 1.10 15.22
CA ARG A 297 -24.41 0.39 13.95
C ARG A 297 -25.68 0.17 13.09
N HIS A 298 -26.88 0.31 13.66
CA HIS A 298 -28.17 0.03 12.99
C HIS A 298 -29.24 1.07 13.34
N GLY A 299 -29.11 2.25 12.74
CA GLY A 299 -30.14 3.28 12.78
C GLY A 299 -29.97 4.22 11.60
N ARG A 300 -30.08 3.71 10.37
CA ARG A 300 -30.66 4.56 9.33
C ARG A 300 -32.16 4.68 9.65
N PRO A 301 -32.80 5.83 9.44
CA PRO A 301 -34.23 5.79 9.12
C PRO A 301 -34.48 4.90 7.90
#